data_AF-A0A9W9QE93-F1
#
_entry.id   AF-A0A9W9QE93-F1
#
_cell.length_a   1.000
_cell.length_b   1.000
_cell.length_c   1.000
_cell.angle_alpha   90.00
_cell.angle_beta   90.00
_cell.angle_gamma   90.00
#
_symmetry.space_group_name_H-M   'P 1'
#
loop_
_entity.id
_entity.type
_entity.pdbx_description
1 polymer ?
#
loop_
_entity_poly.entity_id
_entity_poly.type
_entity_poly.pdbx_seq_one_letter_code
_entity_poly.pdbx_strand_id
1 'polypeptide(L)'
;MAFYFNPEYDVLKFSLRNASTDAGIHLLYDLKYTYDPHRVGVLNLAVDIDSLTVPSGRAREPTWVKFQNEGREHIKEILNNLQEVFFVQSVSVGRQMLGYMSENNTDILLNRSFPIMPTTSAFDRLPQDPRHIAEDLRQVHLGVDPRPMILNWYDILNEWGATPSKIYYKVLLTFSPPGQNFVSDHKSAEAWLQIDWSSVNG
;
A
#
# COMPACT_ATOMS: atom_id res chain seq x y z
N MET A 1 -20.27 -13.92 11.71
CA MET A 1 -19.96 -12.73 10.90
C MET A 1 -19.47 -13.25 9.56
N ALA A 2 -20.09 -12.89 8.43
CA ALA A 2 -19.66 -13.34 7.12
C ALA A 2 -18.76 -12.27 6.49
N PHE A 3 -17.58 -12.66 6.02
CA PHE A 3 -16.68 -11.80 5.24
C PHE A 3 -17.09 -11.89 3.77
N TYR A 4 -17.51 -10.78 3.18
CA TYR A 4 -17.84 -10.72 1.75
C TYR A 4 -16.62 -10.21 0.99
N PHE A 5 -16.10 -11.04 0.09
CA PHE A 5 -14.94 -10.73 -0.75
C PHE A 5 -15.31 -11.03 -2.19
N ASN A 6 -15.09 -10.06 -3.07
CA ASN A 6 -15.26 -10.19 -4.50
C ASN A 6 -13.87 -10.23 -5.17
N PRO A 7 -13.35 -11.43 -5.50
CA PRO A 7 -12.05 -11.63 -6.12
C PRO A 7 -11.68 -10.70 -7.29
N GLU A 8 -12.68 -10.33 -8.09
CA GLU A 8 -12.48 -9.57 -9.33
C GLU A 8 -12.26 -8.07 -9.08
N TYR A 9 -12.80 -7.54 -7.98
CA TYR A 9 -12.83 -6.10 -7.72
C TYR A 9 -12.10 -5.71 -6.43
N ASP A 10 -12.08 -6.58 -5.44
CA ASP A 10 -11.49 -6.27 -4.15
C ASP A 10 -9.97 -6.42 -4.21
N VAL A 11 -9.27 -5.48 -3.58
CA VAL A 11 -7.82 -5.49 -3.42
C VAL A 11 -7.52 -5.87 -1.98
N LEU A 12 -6.81 -6.98 -1.79
CA LEU A 12 -6.44 -7.43 -0.46
C LEU A 12 -5.06 -6.86 -0.08
N LYS A 13 -5.02 -6.04 0.98
CA LYS A 13 -3.77 -5.67 1.64
C LYS A 13 -3.60 -6.53 2.89
N PHE A 14 -2.51 -7.28 2.97
CA PHE A 14 -2.14 -7.95 4.22
C PHE A 14 -0.63 -7.92 4.41
N SER A 15 -0.21 -7.91 5.67
CA SER A 15 1.20 -7.90 6.03
C SER A 15 1.69 -9.32 6.27
N LEU A 16 2.69 -9.74 5.49
CA LEU A 16 3.37 -11.02 5.72
C LEU A 16 4.25 -10.99 7.00
N ARG A 17 4.34 -9.84 7.69
CA ARG A 17 5.22 -9.60 8.87
C ARG A 17 4.64 -10.03 10.22
N ASN A 18 3.33 -9.87 10.42
CA ASN A 18 2.67 -10.08 11.74
C ASN A 18 1.80 -11.34 11.80
N ALA A 19 1.49 -11.91 10.65
CA ALA A 19 1.21 -13.33 10.62
C ALA A 19 2.54 -14.01 10.98
N SER A 20 2.58 -14.84 12.02
CA SER A 20 3.35 -16.08 11.89
C SER A 20 3.08 -16.54 10.46
N THR A 21 4.11 -16.66 9.62
CA THR A 21 4.04 -16.84 8.15
C THR A 21 2.85 -17.69 7.67
N ASP A 22 2.44 -18.65 8.47
CA ASP A 22 1.17 -19.37 8.59
C ASP A 22 -0.13 -18.57 8.32
N ALA A 23 -0.47 -17.48 9.02
CA ALA A 23 -1.84 -16.93 9.00
C ALA A 23 -2.21 -16.20 7.70
N GLY A 24 -1.29 -15.43 7.10
CA GLY A 24 -1.54 -14.77 5.82
C GLY A 24 -1.67 -15.80 4.69
N ILE A 25 -0.85 -16.85 4.75
CA ILE A 25 -0.89 -17.95 3.79
C ILE A 25 -2.15 -18.82 3.99
N HIS A 26 -2.54 -19.10 5.24
CA HIS A 26 -3.81 -19.76 5.56
C HIS A 26 -4.99 -18.95 5.06
N LEU A 27 -4.96 -17.62 5.21
CA LEU A 27 -5.99 -16.76 4.67
C LEU A 27 -6.07 -16.87 3.14
N LEU A 28 -4.94 -16.83 2.42
CA LEU A 28 -4.93 -17.01 0.97
C LEU A 28 -5.50 -18.38 0.56
N TYR A 29 -5.08 -19.43 1.26
CA TYR A 29 -5.59 -20.78 1.04
C TYR A 29 -7.10 -20.83 1.26
N ASP A 30 -7.57 -20.36 2.41
CA ASP A 30 -8.97 -20.38 2.78
C ASP A 30 -9.83 -19.53 1.85
N LEU A 31 -9.35 -18.35 1.44
CA LEU A 31 -10.04 -17.49 0.48
C LEU A 31 -10.29 -18.21 -0.84
N LYS A 32 -9.37 -19.07 -1.30
CA LYS A 32 -9.54 -19.80 -2.55
C LYS A 32 -10.25 -21.14 -2.40
N TYR A 33 -9.88 -21.94 -1.40
CA TYR A 33 -10.27 -23.35 -1.31
C TYR A 33 -11.41 -23.60 -0.32
N THR A 34 -11.58 -22.72 0.68
CA THR A 34 -12.57 -22.89 1.75
C THR A 34 -13.80 -22.01 1.54
N TYR A 35 -13.60 -20.74 1.18
CA TYR A 35 -14.67 -19.73 1.19
C TYR A 35 -15.11 -19.25 -0.19
N ASP A 36 -14.35 -19.51 -1.25
CA ASP A 36 -14.73 -19.18 -2.62
C ASP A 36 -15.27 -20.42 -3.35
N PRO A 37 -16.60 -20.50 -3.60
CA PRO A 37 -17.20 -21.61 -4.33
C PRO A 37 -16.65 -21.78 -5.75
N HIS A 38 -16.15 -20.70 -6.37
CA HIS A 38 -15.62 -20.70 -7.73
C HIS A 38 -14.10 -20.93 -7.76
N ARG A 39 -13.43 -20.97 -6.60
CA ARG A 39 -11.98 -21.18 -6.46
C ARG A 39 -11.12 -20.23 -7.31
N VAL A 40 -11.61 -19.01 -7.51
CA VAL A 40 -10.86 -17.92 -8.11
C VAL A 40 -9.76 -17.48 -7.14
N GLY A 41 -10.11 -17.26 -5.87
CA GLY A 41 -9.18 -16.81 -4.84
C GLY A 41 -8.83 -15.32 -4.98
N VAL A 42 -7.57 -14.95 -4.75
CA VAL A 42 -7.12 -13.55 -4.80
C VAL A 42 -6.55 -13.23 -6.18
N LEU A 43 -7.06 -12.17 -6.81
CA LEU A 43 -6.55 -11.66 -8.09
C LEU A 43 -5.78 -10.34 -7.94
N ASN A 44 -6.18 -9.50 -6.98
CA ASN A 44 -5.60 -8.18 -6.78
C ASN A 44 -4.96 -8.09 -5.38
N LEU A 45 -3.66 -7.86 -5.35
CA LEU A 45 -2.88 -7.86 -4.11
C LEU A 45 -2.25 -6.49 -3.87
N ALA A 46 -2.31 -5.99 -2.63
CA ALA A 46 -1.57 -4.81 -2.20
C ALA A 46 -0.48 -5.18 -1.19
N VAL A 47 0.76 -4.74 -1.45
CA VAL A 47 1.95 -5.00 -0.62
C VAL A 47 2.70 -3.70 -0.33
N ASP A 48 3.23 -3.55 0.88
CA ASP A 48 4.17 -2.48 1.23
C ASP A 48 5.54 -3.05 1.62
N ILE A 49 6.55 -2.19 1.73
CA ILE A 49 7.92 -2.61 2.08
C ILE A 49 7.97 -3.37 3.41
N ASP A 50 7.14 -2.98 4.39
CA ASP A 50 7.05 -3.64 5.69
C ASP A 50 6.42 -5.03 5.58
N SER A 51 5.53 -5.24 4.60
CA SER A 51 4.92 -6.52 4.29
C SER A 51 5.85 -7.45 3.52
N LEU A 52 6.89 -6.93 2.87
CA LEU A 52 7.85 -7.72 2.08
C LEU A 52 9.19 -7.95 2.78
N THR A 53 9.49 -7.23 3.87
CA THR A 53 10.77 -7.33 4.58
C THR A 53 10.64 -8.22 5.81
N VAL A 54 11.48 -9.27 5.87
CA VAL A 54 11.67 -10.07 7.08
C VAL A 54 12.64 -9.31 7.99
N PRO A 55 12.34 -9.11 9.29
CA PRO A 55 13.34 -8.57 10.22
C PRO A 55 14.58 -9.46 10.21
N SER A 56 15.71 -8.89 9.79
CA SER A 56 17.00 -9.55 9.80
C SER A 56 17.27 -10.13 11.20
N GLY A 57 17.39 -11.45 11.29
CA GLY A 57 17.70 -12.16 12.54
C GLY A 57 16.63 -13.12 13.08
N ARG A 58 15.48 -13.28 12.41
CA ARG A 58 14.53 -14.35 12.72
C ARG A 58 14.07 -15.06 11.45
N ALA A 59 14.97 -15.82 10.84
CA ALA A 59 14.54 -16.99 10.08
C ALA A 59 13.96 -17.98 11.09
N ARG A 60 12.71 -17.76 11.52
CA ARG A 60 11.91 -18.85 12.03
C ARG A 60 11.67 -19.73 10.82
N GLU A 61 12.22 -20.95 10.85
CA GLU A 61 11.76 -21.99 9.95
C GLU A 61 10.24 -21.93 9.93
N PRO A 62 9.62 -21.80 8.74
CA PRO A 62 8.18 -21.77 8.65
C PRO A 62 7.63 -22.99 9.42
N THR A 63 6.68 -22.82 10.34
CA THR A 63 6.09 -23.89 11.17
C THR A 63 5.24 -24.91 10.37
N TRP A 64 5.49 -25.04 9.07
CA TRP A 64 4.74 -25.74 8.04
C TRP A 64 4.92 -27.26 8.04
N VAL A 65 5.10 -27.87 9.22
CA VAL A 65 5.11 -29.34 9.37
C VAL A 65 3.74 -29.97 9.03
N LYS A 66 2.68 -29.17 8.85
CA LYS A 66 1.32 -29.67 8.52
C LYS A 66 0.88 -29.56 7.07
N PHE A 67 1.50 -28.73 6.24
CA PHE A 67 1.26 -28.76 4.79
C PHE A 67 2.53 -29.23 4.12
N GLN A 68 2.54 -30.51 3.75
CA GLN A 68 3.54 -31.08 2.86
C GLN A 68 3.52 -30.35 1.49
N ASN A 69 4.27 -30.85 0.51
CA ASN A 69 4.44 -30.29 -0.85
C ASN A 69 3.17 -29.68 -1.49
N GLU A 70 1.98 -30.21 -1.19
CA GLU A 70 0.68 -29.72 -1.67
C GLU A 70 0.38 -28.26 -1.30
N GLY A 71 0.69 -27.83 -0.07
CA GLY A 71 0.45 -26.43 0.34
C GLY A 71 1.29 -25.44 -0.46
N ARG A 72 2.53 -25.81 -0.78
CA ARG A 72 3.43 -24.97 -1.59
C ARG A 72 2.91 -24.78 -3.01
N GLU A 73 2.42 -25.85 -3.64
CA GLU A 73 1.85 -25.76 -4.99
C GLU A 73 0.57 -24.92 -5.00
N HIS A 74 -0.27 -24.99 -3.95
CA HIS A 74 -1.46 -24.14 -3.86
C HIS A 74 -1.13 -22.65 -3.76
N ILE A 75 -0.11 -22.27 -3.01
CA ILE A 75 0.32 -20.87 -2.91
C ILE A 75 0.96 -20.39 -4.21
N LYS A 76 1.81 -21.22 -4.80
CA LYS A 76 2.35 -20.95 -6.14
C LYS A 76 1.24 -20.75 -7.18
N GLU A 77 0.18 -21.56 -7.13
CA GLU A 77 -0.99 -21.39 -7.99
C GLU A 77 -1.70 -20.06 -7.74
N ILE A 78 -1.87 -19.64 -6.48
CA ILE A 78 -2.46 -18.34 -6.14
C ILE A 78 -1.60 -17.19 -6.69
N LEU A 79 -0.29 -17.23 -6.46
CA LEU A 79 0.66 -16.22 -6.95
C LEU A 79 0.68 -16.14 -8.48
N ASN A 80 0.56 -17.29 -9.17
CA ASN A 80 0.50 -17.35 -10.64
C ASN A 80 -0.80 -16.79 -11.23
N ASN A 81 -1.88 -16.77 -10.44
CA ASN A 81 -3.20 -16.28 -10.87
C ASN A 81 -3.43 -14.79 -10.55
N LEU A 82 -2.49 -14.12 -9.88
CA LEU A 82 -2.59 -12.69 -9.65
C LEU A 82 -2.69 -11.93 -10.98
N GLN A 83 -3.59 -10.96 -11.02
CA GLN A 83 -3.80 -10.07 -12.16
C GLN A 83 -3.18 -8.69 -11.90
N GLU A 84 -3.34 -8.15 -10.69
CA GLU A 84 -2.81 -6.85 -10.33
C GLU A 84 -2.06 -6.90 -8.99
N VAL A 85 -0.90 -6.22 -8.94
CA VAL A 85 -0.14 -6.00 -7.71
C VAL A 85 0.08 -4.52 -7.50
N PHE A 86 -0.40 -4.03 -6.36
CA PHE A 86 -0.29 -2.66 -5.91
C PHE A 86 0.85 -2.54 -4.89
N PHE A 87 1.91 -1.84 -5.29
CA PHE A 87 3.00 -1.45 -4.43
C PHE A 87 2.60 -0.22 -3.62
N VAL A 88 2.23 -0.43 -2.36
CA VAL A 88 1.76 0.61 -1.45
C VAL A 88 2.96 1.31 -0.82
N GLN A 89 3.14 2.57 -1.19
CA GLN A 89 4.20 3.42 -0.69
C GLN A 89 3.59 4.50 0.21
N SER A 90 3.87 4.41 1.51
CA SER A 90 3.53 5.47 2.46
C SER A 90 4.60 6.54 2.43
N VAL A 91 4.26 7.74 1.98
CA VAL A 91 5.14 8.90 2.02
C VAL A 91 4.89 9.68 3.31
N SER A 92 5.97 10.18 3.91
CA SER A 92 5.92 11.05 5.09
C SER A 92 5.71 12.53 4.73
N VAL A 93 5.99 12.88 3.47
CA VAL A 93 5.76 14.20 2.89
C VAL A 93 4.46 14.15 2.09
N GLY A 94 3.42 14.82 2.60
CA GLY A 94 2.12 14.89 1.93
C GLY A 94 2.17 15.87 0.76
N ARG A 95 1.29 16.86 0.78
CA ARG A 95 1.34 17.96 -0.20
C ARG A 95 2.55 18.85 -0.02
N GLN A 96 3.12 18.94 1.17
CA GLN A 96 4.27 19.78 1.44
C GLN A 96 5.55 19.04 1.08
N MET A 97 6.11 19.37 -0.07
CA MET A 97 7.43 18.93 -0.47
C MET A 97 8.43 19.98 0.03
N LEU A 98 9.04 19.69 1.17
CA LEU A 98 10.29 20.36 1.52
C LEU A 98 11.33 19.87 0.51
N GLY A 99 11.96 20.79 -0.22
CA GLY A 99 13.01 20.44 -1.18
C GLY A 99 14.12 19.70 -0.44
N TYR A 100 14.13 18.36 -0.52
CA TYR A 100 14.94 17.50 0.36
C TYR A 100 16.46 17.68 0.16
N MET A 101 16.89 18.56 -0.73
CA MET A 101 18.30 18.88 -0.99
C MET A 101 18.49 20.36 -1.44
N SER A 102 17.55 21.27 -1.18
CA SER A 102 17.75 22.68 -1.51
C SER A 102 18.47 23.37 -0.37
N GLU A 103 19.75 23.71 -0.57
CA GLU A 103 20.52 24.56 0.35
C GLU A 103 19.86 25.93 0.60
N ASN A 104 18.87 26.30 -0.23
CA ASN A 104 18.01 27.47 -0.04
C ASN A 104 16.59 27.03 0.36
N ASN A 105 16.36 27.04 1.67
CA ASN A 105 15.19 26.53 2.36
C ASN A 105 13.96 27.47 2.28
N THR A 106 13.76 28.20 1.16
CA THR A 106 12.72 29.25 1.06
C THR A 106 11.48 28.85 0.29
N ASP A 107 11.57 27.88 -0.62
CA ASP A 107 10.47 27.53 -1.52
C ASP A 107 9.79 26.25 -1.05
N ILE A 108 8.70 26.41 -0.29
CA ILE A 108 7.80 25.30 0.03
C ILE A 108 7.05 24.93 -1.26
N LEU A 109 7.41 23.81 -1.88
CA LEU A 109 6.68 23.29 -3.03
C LEU A 109 5.46 22.50 -2.55
N LEU A 110 4.28 22.91 -3.01
CA LEU A 110 3.01 22.24 -2.70
C LEU A 110 2.62 21.33 -3.85
N ASN A 111 2.73 20.02 -3.66
CA ASN A 111 2.22 19.02 -4.59
C ASN A 111 0.70 18.90 -4.47
N ARG A 112 -0.02 19.60 -5.35
CA ARG A 112 -1.47 19.62 -5.39
C ARG A 112 -2.04 18.36 -6.01
N SER A 113 -1.24 17.54 -6.70
CA SER A 113 -1.66 16.23 -7.22
C SER A 113 -1.93 15.22 -6.09
N PHE A 114 -1.24 15.34 -4.95
CA PHE A 114 -1.49 14.47 -3.79
C PHE A 114 -2.93 14.63 -3.29
N PRO A 115 -3.67 13.53 -3.09
CA PRO A 115 -5.02 13.57 -2.52
C PRO A 115 -5.00 14.21 -1.12
N ILE A 116 -6.01 15.04 -0.79
CA ILE A 116 -6.36 15.26 0.62
C ILE A 116 -7.03 13.97 1.05
N MET A 117 -6.61 13.40 2.18
CA MET A 117 -7.29 12.22 2.73
C MET A 117 -8.76 12.57 2.95
N PRO A 118 -9.71 11.97 2.20
CA PRO A 118 -11.12 12.27 2.38
C PRO A 118 -11.58 11.69 3.71
N THR A 119 -12.28 12.49 4.50
CA THR A 119 -12.98 12.03 5.71
C THR A 119 -14.33 11.40 5.42
N THR A 120 -14.88 11.60 4.23
CA THR A 120 -16.17 11.06 3.83
C THR A 120 -16.01 9.84 2.93
N SER A 121 -16.82 8.81 3.18
CA SER A 121 -16.88 7.58 2.37
C SER A 121 -17.57 7.78 1.02
N ALA A 122 -18.20 8.94 0.81
CA ALA A 122 -18.86 9.31 -0.43
C ALA A 122 -18.06 10.43 -1.13
N PHE A 123 -17.78 10.22 -2.42
CA PHE A 123 -17.14 11.19 -3.29
C PHE A 123 -17.75 11.13 -4.69
N ASP A 124 -17.99 12.28 -5.30
CA ASP A 124 -18.38 12.37 -6.70
C ASP A 124 -17.12 12.38 -7.56
N ARG A 125 -17.09 11.53 -8.60
CA ARG A 125 -16.03 11.59 -9.61
C ARG A 125 -16.29 12.79 -10.52
N LEU A 126 -15.38 13.76 -10.48
CA LEU A 126 -15.35 14.82 -11.47
C LEU A 126 -14.78 14.28 -12.79
N PRO A 127 -15.30 14.73 -13.96
CA PRO A 127 -14.78 14.30 -15.27
C PRO A 127 -13.34 14.76 -15.50
N GLN A 128 -12.91 15.83 -14.82
CA GLN A 128 -11.55 16.36 -14.86
C GLN A 128 -11.18 16.89 -13.48
N ASP A 129 -9.92 16.70 -13.07
CA ASP A 129 -9.38 17.32 -11.86
C ASP A 129 -9.34 18.85 -12.03
N PRO A 130 -10.06 19.63 -11.21
CA PRO A 130 -10.07 21.08 -11.33
C PRO A 130 -8.76 21.74 -10.87
N ARG A 131 -7.85 20.98 -10.24
CA ARG A 131 -6.57 21.50 -9.77
C ARG A 131 -5.59 21.60 -10.94
N HIS A 132 -4.83 22.69 -11.01
CA HIS A 132 -3.71 22.84 -11.95
C HIS A 132 -2.51 21.96 -11.51
N ILE A 133 -2.61 20.65 -11.74
CA ILE A 133 -1.61 19.64 -11.28
C ILE A 133 -0.67 19.16 -12.39
N ALA A 134 -0.79 19.70 -13.60
CA ALA A 134 0.01 19.24 -14.74
C ALA A 134 1.53 19.37 -14.48
N GLU A 135 1.95 20.43 -13.78
CA GLU A 135 3.35 20.61 -13.40
C GLU A 135 3.77 19.63 -12.30
N ASP A 136 2.91 19.42 -11.29
CA ASP A 136 3.15 18.47 -10.21
C ASP A 136 3.31 17.03 -10.72
N LEU A 137 2.55 16.66 -11.77
CA LEU A 137 2.63 15.35 -12.40
C LEU A 137 3.87 15.17 -13.28
N ARG A 138 4.59 16.24 -13.65
CA ARG A 138 5.88 16.11 -14.35
C ARG A 138 6.95 15.49 -13.46
N GLN A 139 6.82 15.63 -12.15
CA GLN A 139 7.78 15.13 -11.17
C GLN A 139 7.08 14.52 -9.96
N VAL A 140 6.87 13.21 -9.99
CA VAL A 140 6.35 12.47 -8.83
C VAL A 140 7.51 12.12 -7.91
N HIS A 141 7.65 12.83 -6.79
CA HIS A 141 8.55 12.37 -5.73
C HIS A 141 7.86 11.28 -4.92
N LEU A 142 8.47 10.11 -4.92
CA LEU A 142 8.01 8.98 -4.13
C LEU A 142 8.58 9.01 -2.69
N GLY A 143 9.46 9.97 -2.38
CA GLY A 143 10.10 10.15 -1.06
C GLY A 143 11.15 9.07 -0.73
N VAL A 144 10.86 7.80 -1.03
CA VAL A 144 11.76 6.65 -0.88
C VAL A 144 11.87 5.95 -2.24
N ASP A 145 13.02 5.35 -2.50
CA ASP A 145 13.22 4.51 -3.68
C ASP A 145 12.28 3.29 -3.64
N PRO A 146 11.38 3.10 -4.63
CA PRO A 146 10.47 1.96 -4.65
C PRO A 146 11.16 0.65 -5.09
N ARG A 147 12.38 0.70 -5.65
CA ARG A 147 13.06 -0.48 -6.21
C ARG A 147 13.25 -1.62 -5.21
N PRO A 148 13.63 -1.40 -3.94
CA PRO A 148 13.76 -2.49 -2.97
C PRO A 148 12.46 -3.26 -2.76
N MET A 149 11.30 -2.58 -2.77
CA MET A 149 9.99 -3.23 -2.64
C MET A 149 9.71 -4.14 -3.84
N ILE A 150 10.03 -3.66 -5.05
CA ILE A 150 9.87 -4.43 -6.28
C ILE A 150 10.80 -5.66 -6.28
N LEU A 151 12.06 -5.49 -5.88
CA LEU A 151 13.03 -6.59 -5.81
C LEU A 151 12.60 -7.65 -4.80
N ASN A 152 12.19 -7.24 -3.59
CA ASN A 152 11.71 -8.18 -2.57
C ASN A 152 10.47 -8.96 -3.06
N TRP A 153 9.59 -8.31 -3.83
CA TRP A 153 8.45 -9.00 -4.44
C TRP A 153 8.88 -10.09 -5.42
N TYR A 154 9.88 -9.81 -6.27
CA TYR A 154 10.44 -10.83 -7.16
C TYR A 154 11.15 -11.95 -6.40
N ASP A 155 11.82 -11.64 -5.29
CA ASP A 155 12.44 -12.66 -4.43
C ASP A 155 11.39 -13.62 -3.86
N ILE A 156 10.23 -13.10 -3.44
CA ILE A 156 9.09 -13.94 -3.02
C ILE A 156 8.62 -14.81 -4.18
N LEU A 157 8.36 -14.25 -5.37
CA LEU A 157 7.94 -15.05 -6.52
C LEU A 157 8.93 -16.18 -6.82
N ASN A 158 10.24 -15.89 -6.76
CA ASN A 158 11.31 -16.86 -6.96
C ASN A 158 11.33 -17.94 -5.86
N GLU A 159 11.20 -17.57 -4.58
CA GLU A 159 11.17 -18.49 -3.44
C GLU A 159 10.02 -19.50 -3.56
N TRP A 160 8.86 -19.02 -4.02
CA TRP A 160 7.68 -19.87 -4.24
C TRP A 160 7.67 -20.57 -5.60
N GLY A 161 8.64 -20.29 -6.47
CA GLY A 161 8.69 -20.84 -7.83
C GLY A 161 7.50 -20.41 -8.70
N ALA A 162 6.94 -19.23 -8.42
CA ALA A 162 5.84 -18.65 -9.16
C ALA A 162 6.37 -17.88 -10.39
N THR A 163 5.76 -18.12 -11.54
CA THR A 163 6.07 -17.48 -12.82
C THR A 163 4.77 -16.94 -13.44
N PRO A 164 4.16 -15.91 -12.83
CA PRO A 164 2.91 -15.36 -13.32
C PRO A 164 3.07 -14.83 -14.75
N SER A 165 2.13 -15.19 -15.63
CA SER A 165 2.26 -14.89 -17.07
C SER A 165 1.98 -13.42 -17.41
N LYS A 166 1.07 -12.76 -16.68
CA LYS A 166 0.72 -11.35 -16.85
C LYS A 166 0.21 -10.77 -15.52
N ILE A 167 1.08 -10.03 -14.82
CA ILE A 167 0.68 -9.17 -13.70
C ILE A 167 0.82 -7.71 -14.13
N TYR A 168 -0.23 -6.92 -13.87
CA TYR A 168 -0.18 -5.47 -13.95
C TYR A 168 0.31 -4.90 -12.62
N TYR A 169 1.44 -4.21 -12.67
CA TYR A 169 2.03 -3.56 -11.51
C TYR A 169 1.61 -2.10 -11.42
N LYS A 170 1.17 -1.65 -10.25
CA LYS A 170 0.81 -0.26 -9.96
C LYS A 170 1.51 0.18 -8.68
N VAL A 171 1.89 1.45 -8.60
CA VAL A 171 2.35 2.06 -7.34
C VAL A 171 1.20 2.87 -6.76
N LEU A 172 0.79 2.53 -5.55
CA LEU A 172 -0.21 3.27 -4.79
C LEU A 172 0.51 4.18 -3.80
N LEU A 173 0.42 5.48 -4.02
CA LEU A 173 0.91 6.47 -3.08
C LEU A 173 -0.11 6.70 -1.97
N THR A 174 0.33 6.54 -0.74
CA THR A 174 -0.46 6.81 0.47
C THR A 174 0.28 7.82 1.33
N PHE A 175 -0.47 8.63 2.07
CA PHE A 175 0.10 9.61 2.98
C PHE A 175 -0.48 9.38 4.37
N SER A 176 0.40 9.21 5.36
CA SER A 176 0.02 9.19 6.76
C SER A 176 0.79 10.32 7.45
N PRO A 177 0.14 11.44 7.81
CA PRO A 177 0.84 12.53 8.48
C PRO A 177 1.40 12.05 9.83
N PRO A 178 2.63 12.44 10.19
CA PRO A 178 3.13 12.19 11.54
C PRO A 178 2.38 13.07 12.54
N GLY A 179 1.75 12.44 13.55
CA GLY A 179 1.14 13.14 14.69
C GLY A 179 -0.38 13.05 14.79
N GLN A 180 -0.96 13.72 15.81
CA GLN A 180 -2.40 13.68 16.13
C GLN A 180 -3.22 14.81 15.50
N ASN A 181 -2.59 15.79 14.84
CA ASN A 181 -3.26 16.98 14.31
C ASN A 181 -3.67 16.78 12.85
N PHE A 182 -4.68 15.93 12.64
CA PHE A 182 -5.20 15.66 11.31
C PHE A 182 -6.09 16.81 10.82
N VAL A 183 -5.62 17.52 9.78
CA VAL A 183 -6.50 18.35 8.95
C VAL A 183 -7.22 17.42 7.99
N SER A 184 -8.52 17.24 8.24
CA SER A 184 -9.31 16.16 7.64
C SER A 184 -10.64 16.67 7.06
N ASP A 185 -11.04 17.88 7.45
CA ASP A 185 -12.19 18.62 6.94
C ASP A 185 -11.92 20.13 7.07
N HIS A 186 -12.88 20.96 6.62
CA HIS A 186 -12.77 22.42 6.71
C HIS A 186 -12.58 22.91 8.15
N LYS A 187 -13.31 22.31 9.10
CA LYS A 187 -13.30 22.75 10.50
C LYS A 187 -11.97 22.45 11.19
N SER A 188 -11.40 21.28 10.96
CA SER A 188 -10.07 20.90 11.43
C SER A 188 -8.97 21.70 10.73
N ALA A 189 -9.17 22.11 9.47
CA ALA A 189 -8.28 23.05 8.80
C ALA A 189 -8.28 24.43 9.48
N GLU A 190 -9.45 24.98 9.77
CA GLU A 190 -9.58 26.25 10.50
C GLU A 190 -8.97 26.16 11.91
N ALA A 191 -9.25 25.09 12.65
CA ALA A 191 -8.67 24.87 13.98
C ALA A 191 -7.14 24.77 13.94
N TRP A 192 -6.60 24.07 12.95
CA TRP A 192 -5.16 23.95 12.74
C TRP A 192 -4.51 25.31 12.46
N LEU A 193 -5.12 26.13 11.59
CA LEU A 193 -4.64 27.48 11.31
C LEU A 193 -4.58 28.32 12.60
N GLN A 194 -5.63 28.29 13.43
CA GLN A 194 -5.66 29.07 14.68
C GLN A 194 -4.56 28.66 15.67
N ILE A 195 -4.20 27.37 15.73
CA ILE A 195 -3.09 26.89 16.57
C ILE A 195 -1.76 27.47 16.07
N ASP A 196 -1.48 27.37 14.78
CA ASP A 196 -0.20 27.82 14.19
C ASP A 196 0.00 29.35 14.30
N TRP A 197 -1.08 30.12 14.12
CA TRP A 197 -1.07 31.58 14.29
C TRP A 197 -0.80 32.05 15.72
N SER A 198 -1.20 31.27 16.73
CA SER A 198 -0.97 31.59 18.14
C SER A 198 0.44 31.24 18.63
N SER A 199 1.10 30.25 18.03
CA SER A 199 2.51 29.89 18.32
C SER A 199 3.54 30.79 17.65
N VAL A 200 3.18 31.50 16.57
CA VAL A 200 4.08 32.43 15.86
C VAL A 200 4.05 33.85 16.44
N ASN A 201 3.00 34.21 17.19
CA ASN A 201 2.81 35.55 17.76
C ASN A 201 2.75 35.56 19.30
N GLY A 202 3.26 34.51 19.95
CA GLY A 202 3.37 34.39 21.41
C GLY A 202 4.80 34.51 21.91
#